data_AF-A0A1F7ZYU2-F1
#
_entry.id   AF-A0A1F7ZYU2-F1
#
_cell.length_a   1.000
_cell.length_b   1.000
_cell.length_c   1.000
_cell.angle_alpha   90.00
_cell.angle_beta   90.00
_cell.angle_gamma   90.00
#
_symmetry.space_group_name_H-M   'P 1'
#
loop_
_entity.id
_entity.type
_entity.pdbx_description
1 polymer ?
#
loop_
_entity_poly.entity_id
_entity_poly.type
_entity_poly.pdbx_seq_one_letter_code
_entity_poly.pdbx_strand_id
1 'polypeptide(L)'
;MLNYLNRLATSSLPPTVSTHHEIELRYVNHFQTHVRHLLPALSLQLVDKFLQSPGLRFAVLCISASNLSMLNARVQHRTLPNDSRKSVFSPLVNGLHHSHAQQYHDLALWDCRTAEHEGIKNEAPALLAAHVLLAYYHHASTDYLRFRFAVRDAVRFVLQNRATIADAPDGADALQMWYRLCASHRPAKPPALLLEGEGASSFGPNLLPDVTEHIYLTCIVGMNVDDLIYDILIKTLEIRTKLMVFRCVAAIRQVSETSSDIGPLAHEVMNKMLGRECGPDEYAEARDSFVRGSSLLGLLDVQKERLRVWRSRLNADQLRTQCGSTSSAERQTSPEAPDLLISQEFPTHRDAMNALYCLLCEITFEEGRQTFASDHMSTVVGVDPSNVIANMAYSACHVANSLNLAVSNTSDVYTMSLAEVLLQLVFLWRSDELFHYILDVLWPRLETHGKGYEHSHYPTHLVKRIIAQTAAYWAQGRVVNFAQPAVAENISKLNLLDIDHPLELVVCGYNMDGMYFIEKSPLP
;
A
#
# COMPACT_ATOMS: atom_id res chain seq x y z
N MET A 1 -31.52 -27.08 48.79
CA MET A 1 -32.07 -25.75 48.46
C MET A 1 -31.28 -24.64 49.17
N LEU A 2 -29.94 -24.68 49.08
CA LEU A 2 -29.03 -23.72 49.73
C LEU A 2 -27.74 -23.44 48.91
N ASN A 3 -27.64 -23.95 47.68
CA ASN A 3 -26.47 -23.78 46.80
C ASN A 3 -26.72 -22.89 45.57
N TYR A 4 -27.86 -22.17 45.53
CA TYR A 4 -28.20 -21.26 44.42
C TYR A 4 -27.92 -19.79 44.71
N LEU A 5 -27.45 -19.45 45.92
CA LEU A 5 -27.21 -18.06 46.36
C LEU A 5 -25.73 -17.64 46.39
N ASN A 6 -24.78 -18.55 46.11
CA ASN A 6 -23.34 -18.21 46.06
C ASN A 6 -22.79 -17.94 44.66
N ARG A 7 -23.64 -17.79 43.63
CA ARG A 7 -23.22 -17.42 42.26
C ARG A 7 -23.43 -15.96 41.88
N LEU A 8 -23.76 -15.09 42.85
CA LEU A 8 -23.97 -13.65 42.65
C LEU A 8 -22.91 -12.75 43.31
N ALA A 9 -21.74 -13.29 43.68
CA ALA A 9 -20.69 -12.54 44.35
C ALA A 9 -19.33 -12.67 43.65
N THR A 10 -19.26 -12.17 42.41
CA THR A 10 -18.09 -11.50 41.82
C THR A 10 -18.58 -10.65 40.65
N SER A 11 -19.39 -9.63 40.95
CA SER A 11 -19.52 -8.48 40.04
C SER A 11 -18.18 -7.75 40.05
N SER A 12 -17.28 -8.08 39.12
CA SER A 12 -16.24 -7.12 38.74
C SER A 12 -16.97 -5.89 38.22
N LEU A 13 -16.80 -4.78 38.93
CA LEU A 13 -17.46 -3.50 38.69
C LEU A 13 -17.55 -3.18 37.19
N PRO A 14 -18.67 -2.60 36.71
CA PRO A 14 -18.69 -2.00 35.38
C PRO A 14 -17.57 -0.95 35.34
N PRO A 15 -16.75 -0.87 34.28
CA PRO A 15 -15.82 0.23 34.18
C PRO A 15 -16.67 1.50 34.20
N THR A 16 -16.33 2.36 35.15
CA THR A 16 -16.83 3.71 35.35
C THR A 16 -17.18 4.35 34.01
N VAL A 17 -18.38 4.95 33.94
CA VAL A 17 -18.83 5.79 32.84
C VAL A 17 -17.76 6.84 32.61
N SER A 18 -16.88 6.60 31.63
CA SER A 18 -15.82 7.53 31.31
C SER A 18 -16.49 8.80 30.82
N THR A 19 -16.20 9.92 31.48
CA THR A 19 -16.63 11.21 30.96
C THR A 19 -16.08 11.39 29.54
N HIS A 20 -16.82 12.06 28.64
CA HIS A 20 -16.36 12.30 27.26
C HIS A 20 -14.91 12.84 27.20
N HIS A 21 -14.52 13.60 28.21
CA HIS A 21 -13.17 14.16 28.37
C HIS A 21 -12.07 13.11 28.57
N GLU A 22 -12.33 12.03 29.32
CA GLU A 22 -11.34 10.96 29.55
C GLU A 22 -11.04 10.16 28.27
N ILE A 23 -12.06 9.96 27.42
CA ILE A 23 -11.89 9.27 26.13
C ILE A 23 -11.06 10.12 25.17
N GLU A 24 -11.35 11.41 25.07
CA GLU A 24 -10.57 12.33 24.23
C GLU A 24 -9.10 12.36 24.64
N LEU A 25 -8.82 12.47 25.94
CA LEU A 25 -7.45 12.46 26.47
C LEU A 25 -6.71 11.17 26.07
N ARG A 26 -7.41 10.02 26.09
CA ARG A 26 -6.84 8.75 25.65
C ARG A 26 -6.48 8.75 24.17
N TYR A 27 -7.32 9.31 23.30
CA TYR A 27 -7.04 9.41 21.86
C TYR A 27 -5.93 10.40 21.55
N VAL A 28 -5.84 11.52 22.27
CA VAL A 28 -4.73 12.46 22.15
C VAL A 28 -3.41 11.81 22.57
N ASN A 29 -3.40 11.12 23.72
CA ASN A 29 -2.20 10.41 24.18
C ASN A 29 -1.79 9.29 23.21
N HIS A 30 -2.76 8.56 22.65
CA HIS A 30 -2.49 7.55 21.61
C HIS A 30 -1.92 8.17 20.34
N PHE A 31 -2.40 9.35 19.95
CA PHE A 31 -1.84 10.09 18.82
C PHE A 31 -0.37 10.43 19.04
N GLN A 32 -0.07 11.03 20.19
CA GLN A 32 1.27 11.51 20.55
C GLN A 32 2.28 10.38 20.75
N THR A 33 1.86 9.25 21.30
CA THR A 33 2.76 8.14 21.61
C THR A 33 2.89 7.13 20.47
N HIS A 34 1.92 7.08 19.55
CA HIS A 34 1.87 6.04 18.52
C HIS A 34 1.51 6.58 17.13
N VAL A 35 0.27 7.06 16.92
CA VAL A 35 -0.26 7.30 15.55
C VAL A 35 0.55 8.32 14.77
N ARG A 36 1.07 9.37 15.42
CA ARG A 36 1.89 10.38 14.72
C ARG A 36 3.13 9.80 14.05
N HIS A 37 3.67 8.71 14.57
CA HIS A 37 4.86 8.04 14.04
C HIS A 37 4.53 7.13 12.84
N LEU A 38 3.24 6.88 12.59
CA LEU A 38 2.77 6.07 11.46
C LEU A 38 2.48 6.92 10.22
N LEU A 39 2.31 8.23 10.39
CA LEU A 39 1.77 9.12 9.36
C LEU A 39 2.89 9.62 8.44
N PRO A 40 2.78 9.41 7.12
CA PRO A 40 3.78 9.89 6.16
C PRO A 40 3.94 11.41 6.22
N ALA A 41 5.20 11.87 6.18
CA ALA A 41 5.59 13.29 6.19
C ALA A 41 5.02 14.18 7.31
N LEU A 42 4.48 13.62 8.40
CA LEU A 42 3.98 14.42 9.51
C LEU A 42 5.13 15.04 10.32
N SER A 43 5.14 16.37 10.45
CA SER A 43 6.13 17.09 11.26
C SER A 43 5.66 17.29 12.71
N LEU A 44 6.62 17.33 13.65
CA LEU A 44 6.32 17.59 15.07
C LEU A 44 5.74 19.00 15.29
N GLN A 45 6.17 19.99 14.49
CA GLN A 45 5.70 21.37 14.62
C GLN A 45 4.22 21.52 14.30
N LEU A 46 3.74 20.79 13.29
CA LEU A 46 2.33 20.73 12.92
C LEU A 46 1.49 20.02 13.99
N VAL A 47 2.06 18.99 14.64
CA VAL A 47 1.44 18.27 15.75
C VAL A 47 1.28 19.18 16.97
N ASP A 48 2.27 19.97 17.34
CA ASP A 48 2.18 20.80 18.56
C ASP A 48 1.09 21.89 18.47
N LYS A 49 0.59 22.17 17.25
CA LYS A 49 -0.46 23.17 16.98
C LYS A 49 -1.88 22.58 16.92
N PHE A 50 -2.10 21.26 16.97
CA PHE A 50 -3.46 20.69 16.80
C PHE A 50 -4.45 21.17 17.86
N LEU A 51 -4.00 21.53 19.06
CA LEU A 51 -4.88 22.03 20.12
C LEU A 51 -5.49 23.41 19.79
N GLN A 52 -4.89 24.15 18.87
CA GLN A 52 -5.28 25.52 18.52
C GLN A 52 -6.29 25.57 17.36
N SER A 53 -6.37 24.53 16.53
CA SER A 53 -7.31 24.44 15.41
C SER A 53 -8.34 23.33 15.67
N PRO A 54 -9.64 23.66 15.86
CA PRO A 54 -10.69 22.68 16.14
C PRO A 54 -10.78 21.56 15.09
N GLY A 55 -10.71 21.90 13.80
CA GLY A 55 -10.76 20.93 12.71
C GLY A 55 -9.61 19.92 12.77
N LEU A 56 -8.37 20.39 13.04
CA LEU A 56 -7.22 19.52 13.19
C LEU A 56 -7.31 18.65 14.46
N ARG A 57 -7.77 19.22 15.59
CA ARG A 57 -8.02 18.45 16.82
C ARG A 57 -8.99 17.31 16.57
N PHE A 58 -10.12 17.56 15.92
CA PHE A 58 -11.10 16.51 15.64
C PHE A 58 -10.56 15.48 14.64
N ALA A 59 -9.77 15.89 13.64
CA ALA A 59 -9.13 14.96 12.73
C ALA A 59 -8.10 14.05 13.45
N VAL A 60 -7.35 14.59 14.41
CA VAL A 60 -6.45 13.82 15.30
C VAL A 60 -7.23 12.82 16.15
N LEU A 61 -8.35 13.23 16.76
CA LEU A 61 -9.20 12.32 17.54
C LEU A 61 -9.81 11.22 16.66
N CYS A 62 -10.25 11.57 15.44
CA CYS A 62 -10.79 10.66 14.45
C CYS A 62 -9.80 9.56 14.09
N ILE A 63 -8.59 9.92 13.63
CA ILE A 63 -7.60 8.94 13.18
C ILE A 63 -7.08 8.07 14.32
N SER A 64 -6.97 8.62 15.54
CA SER A 64 -6.62 7.86 16.74
C SER A 64 -7.69 6.86 17.15
N ALA A 65 -8.96 7.28 17.16
CA ALA A 65 -10.08 6.38 17.43
C ALA A 65 -10.15 5.29 16.35
N SER A 66 -9.92 5.64 15.08
CA SER A 66 -9.89 4.70 13.96
C SER A 66 -8.80 3.64 14.13
N ASN A 67 -7.58 4.06 14.44
CA ASN A 67 -6.46 3.13 14.67
C ASN A 67 -6.74 2.21 15.88
N LEU A 68 -7.26 2.75 16.98
CA LEU A 68 -7.66 1.94 18.15
C LEU A 68 -8.85 1.02 17.89
N SER A 69 -9.71 1.35 16.92
CA SER A 69 -10.81 0.45 16.53
C SER A 69 -10.30 -0.89 16.03
N MET A 70 -9.08 -0.89 15.51
CA MET A 70 -8.37 -2.08 15.07
C MET A 70 -7.46 -2.60 16.18
N LEU A 71 -6.59 -1.79 16.79
CA LEU A 71 -5.66 -2.32 17.80
C LEU A 71 -6.35 -2.88 19.07
N ASN A 72 -7.51 -2.35 19.44
CA ASN A 72 -8.33 -2.83 20.56
C ASN A 72 -9.49 -3.73 20.08
N ALA A 73 -9.28 -4.51 19.03
CA ALA A 73 -10.26 -5.47 18.52
C ALA A 73 -10.00 -6.91 19.01
N ARG A 74 -11.09 -7.68 19.04
CA ARG A 74 -11.02 -9.14 19.14
C ARG A 74 -10.56 -9.71 17.80
N VAL A 75 -10.16 -10.98 17.76
CA VAL A 75 -9.74 -11.65 16.53
C VAL A 75 -10.76 -12.71 16.17
N GLN A 76 -11.26 -12.67 14.94
CA GLN A 76 -11.99 -13.77 14.33
C GLN A 76 -11.00 -14.69 13.62
N HIS A 77 -11.32 -15.98 13.59
CA HIS A 77 -10.47 -16.99 12.98
C HIS A 77 -11.31 -18.06 12.30
N ARG A 78 -10.81 -18.54 11.16
CA ARG A 78 -11.33 -19.73 10.48
C ARG A 78 -10.18 -20.72 10.37
N THR A 79 -10.27 -21.81 11.13
CA THR A 79 -9.25 -22.86 11.17
C THR A 79 -9.71 -24.05 10.34
N LEU A 80 -8.87 -24.46 9.39
CA LEU A 80 -9.08 -25.65 8.56
C LEU A 80 -8.08 -26.72 8.98
N PRO A 81 -8.52 -27.81 9.65
CA PRO A 81 -7.62 -28.77 10.31
C PRO A 81 -6.57 -29.43 9.40
N ASN A 82 -6.86 -29.52 8.09
CA ASN A 82 -5.99 -30.16 7.11
C ASN A 82 -5.36 -29.17 6.12
N ASP A 83 -5.57 -27.86 6.31
CA ASP A 83 -5.11 -26.83 5.38
C ASP A 83 -4.76 -25.55 6.17
N SER A 84 -3.58 -25.55 6.78
CA SER A 84 -3.06 -24.39 7.54
C SER A 84 -2.87 -23.16 6.66
N ARG A 85 -2.54 -23.35 5.37
CA ARG A 85 -2.37 -22.27 4.39
C ARG A 85 -3.67 -21.51 4.13
N LYS A 86 -4.83 -22.18 4.22
CA LYS A 86 -6.16 -21.56 4.11
C LYS A 86 -6.79 -21.16 5.43
N SER A 87 -6.18 -21.49 6.57
CA SER A 87 -6.61 -20.97 7.86
C SER A 87 -6.32 -19.48 7.92
N VAL A 88 -7.24 -18.65 8.44
CA VAL A 88 -7.10 -17.18 8.40
C VAL A 88 -7.50 -16.54 9.71
N PHE A 89 -6.84 -15.42 10.02
CA PHE A 89 -7.11 -14.57 11.17
C PHE A 89 -7.35 -13.15 10.70
N SER A 90 -8.38 -12.52 11.24
CA SER A 90 -8.71 -11.13 10.93
C SER A 90 -9.25 -10.45 12.17
N PRO A 91 -9.10 -9.14 12.30
CA PRO A 91 -9.68 -8.43 13.42
C PRO A 91 -11.19 -8.20 13.29
N LEU A 92 -11.85 -8.20 14.46
CA LEU A 92 -13.24 -7.81 14.66
C LEU A 92 -13.30 -6.39 15.22
N VAL A 93 -13.53 -5.42 14.33
CA VAL A 93 -13.50 -3.98 14.64
C VAL A 93 -14.22 -3.66 15.94
N ASN A 94 -13.55 -2.89 16.80
CA ASN A 94 -14.13 -2.41 18.04
C ASN A 94 -15.15 -1.31 17.74
N GLY A 95 -16.43 -1.67 17.87
CA GLY A 95 -17.55 -0.81 17.52
C GLY A 95 -17.60 0.52 18.28
N LEU A 96 -17.10 0.58 19.52
CA LEU A 96 -17.06 1.82 20.30
C LEU A 96 -16.09 2.83 19.67
N HIS A 97 -14.85 2.41 19.44
CA HIS A 97 -13.81 3.23 18.81
C HIS A 97 -14.18 3.61 17.39
N HIS A 98 -14.78 2.69 16.62
CA HIS A 98 -15.26 2.95 15.28
C HIS A 98 -16.35 4.03 15.25
N SER A 99 -17.30 3.97 16.18
CA SER A 99 -18.36 4.98 16.30
C SER A 99 -17.81 6.36 16.67
N HIS A 100 -16.87 6.43 17.61
CA HIS A 100 -16.21 7.69 17.94
C HIS A 100 -15.38 8.25 16.77
N ALA A 101 -14.69 7.39 16.01
CA ALA A 101 -13.95 7.82 14.82
C ALA A 101 -14.86 8.51 13.81
N GLN A 102 -16.06 7.96 13.58
CA GLN A 102 -17.06 8.57 12.71
C GLN A 102 -17.58 9.91 13.28
N GLN A 103 -17.87 9.99 14.57
CA GLN A 103 -18.32 11.24 15.20
C GLN A 103 -17.29 12.37 15.05
N TYR A 104 -16.01 12.08 15.33
CA TYR A 104 -14.95 13.07 15.17
C TYR A 104 -14.65 13.39 13.70
N HIS A 105 -14.82 12.43 12.79
CA HIS A 105 -14.77 12.71 11.36
C HIS A 105 -15.81 13.76 10.98
N ASP A 106 -17.06 13.59 11.41
CA ASP A 106 -18.16 14.49 11.05
C ASP A 106 -17.93 15.90 11.62
N LEU A 107 -17.42 16.00 12.85
CA LEU A 107 -17.03 17.27 13.47
C LEU A 107 -15.87 17.97 12.74
N ALA A 108 -14.80 17.22 12.43
CA ALA A 108 -13.66 17.77 11.69
C ALA A 108 -14.07 18.27 10.29
N LEU A 109 -14.89 17.49 9.60
CA LEU A 109 -15.39 17.83 8.27
C LEU A 109 -16.32 19.06 8.30
N TRP A 110 -17.15 19.18 9.33
CA TRP A 110 -17.98 20.36 9.55
C TRP A 110 -17.10 21.61 9.71
N ASP A 111 -16.14 21.58 10.63
CA ASP A 111 -15.23 22.71 10.88
C ASP A 111 -14.43 23.11 9.64
N CYS A 112 -13.91 22.13 8.88
CA CYS A 112 -13.19 22.40 7.64
C CYS A 112 -14.07 23.07 6.57
N ARG A 113 -15.37 22.77 6.53
CA ARG A 113 -16.32 23.33 5.56
C ARG A 113 -16.85 24.69 5.96
N THR A 114 -16.99 24.96 7.26
CA THR A 114 -17.53 26.22 7.79
C THR A 114 -16.47 27.25 8.12
N ALA A 115 -15.18 26.92 7.97
CA ALA A 115 -14.09 27.87 8.16
C ALA A 115 -14.28 29.13 7.30
N GLU A 116 -14.40 30.29 7.95
CA GLU A 116 -14.53 31.58 7.25
C GLU A 116 -13.25 31.91 6.48
N HIS A 117 -13.35 32.74 5.42
CA HIS A 117 -12.19 33.11 4.61
C HIS A 117 -11.02 33.70 5.41
N GLU A 118 -11.30 34.51 6.44
CA GLU A 118 -10.26 35.04 7.34
C GLU A 118 -9.69 33.96 8.29
N GLY A 119 -10.51 32.99 8.69
CA GLY A 119 -10.04 31.81 9.46
C GLY A 119 -9.11 30.92 8.62
N ILE A 120 -9.46 30.70 7.34
CA ILE A 120 -8.63 29.92 6.41
C ILE A 120 -7.26 30.58 6.22
N LYS A 121 -7.18 31.91 6.12
CA LYS A 121 -5.89 32.61 5.98
C LYS A 121 -4.90 32.29 7.11
N ASN A 122 -5.42 32.15 8.34
CA ASN A 122 -4.60 31.94 9.52
C ASN A 122 -4.35 30.44 9.81
N GLU A 123 -5.24 29.55 9.35
CA GLU A 123 -5.21 28.12 9.69
C GLU A 123 -5.00 27.20 8.48
N ALA A 124 -4.66 27.73 7.29
CA ALA A 124 -4.58 26.93 6.06
C ALA A 124 -3.72 25.65 6.18
N PRO A 125 -2.52 25.66 6.79
CA PRO A 125 -1.74 24.43 6.98
C PRO A 125 -2.43 23.41 7.91
N ALA A 126 -3.08 23.87 8.98
CA ALA A 126 -3.79 23.01 9.93
C ALA A 126 -5.04 22.37 9.30
N LEU A 127 -5.79 23.15 8.51
CA LEU A 127 -6.94 22.66 7.75
C LEU A 127 -6.52 21.67 6.66
N LEU A 128 -5.40 21.92 5.97
CA LEU A 128 -4.84 20.95 5.02
C LEU A 128 -4.45 19.65 5.72
N ALA A 129 -3.77 19.74 6.87
CA ALA A 129 -3.44 18.58 7.68
C ALA A 129 -4.68 17.80 8.11
N ALA A 130 -5.75 18.50 8.52
CA ALA A 130 -7.02 17.89 8.86
C ALA A 130 -7.61 17.12 7.67
N HIS A 131 -7.64 17.72 6.48
CA HIS A 131 -8.06 17.04 5.24
C HIS A 131 -7.24 15.77 4.97
N VAL A 132 -5.92 15.82 5.16
CA VAL A 132 -5.05 14.66 4.94
C VAL A 132 -5.33 13.54 5.95
N LEU A 133 -5.50 13.86 7.24
CA LEU A 133 -5.82 12.88 8.28
C LEU A 133 -7.19 12.24 8.04
N LEU A 134 -8.19 13.01 7.61
CA LEU A 134 -9.52 12.47 7.26
C LEU A 134 -9.44 11.53 6.06
N ALA A 135 -8.58 11.80 5.08
CA ALA A 135 -8.35 10.88 3.97
C ALA A 135 -7.71 9.57 4.46
N TYR A 136 -6.69 9.62 5.33
CA TYR A 136 -6.10 8.40 5.91
C TYR A 136 -7.07 7.62 6.81
N TYR A 137 -7.99 8.29 7.49
CA TYR A 137 -9.12 7.62 8.16
C TYR A 137 -9.93 6.80 7.16
N HIS A 138 -10.30 7.39 6.02
CA HIS A 138 -11.06 6.66 5.01
C HIS A 138 -10.32 5.47 4.42
N HIS A 139 -9.02 5.65 4.11
CA HIS A 139 -8.12 4.60 3.65
C HIS A 139 -8.12 3.38 4.58
N ALA A 140 -8.03 3.62 5.88
CA ALA A 140 -7.87 2.56 6.87
C ALA A 140 -9.18 1.90 7.30
N SER A 141 -10.32 2.62 7.28
CA SER A 141 -11.49 2.21 8.08
C SER A 141 -12.86 2.39 7.46
N THR A 142 -12.97 2.94 6.24
CA THR A 142 -14.27 3.08 5.57
C THR A 142 -14.34 2.28 4.27
N ASP A 143 -14.19 2.92 3.13
CA ASP A 143 -14.17 2.32 1.81
C ASP A 143 -13.26 3.16 0.90
N TYR A 144 -12.85 2.57 -0.23
CA TYR A 144 -11.88 3.22 -1.11
C TYR A 144 -12.52 4.39 -1.88
N LEU A 145 -13.82 4.36 -2.16
CA LEU A 145 -14.53 5.45 -2.83
C LEU A 145 -14.49 6.74 -1.98
N ARG A 146 -14.78 6.64 -0.69
CA ARG A 146 -14.65 7.76 0.26
C ARG A 146 -13.23 8.25 0.37
N PHE A 147 -12.25 7.34 0.36
CA PHE A 147 -10.84 7.72 0.36
C PHE A 147 -10.50 8.55 -0.88
N ARG A 148 -10.89 8.10 -2.08
CA ARG A 148 -10.69 8.83 -3.34
C ARG A 148 -11.34 10.22 -3.31
N PHE A 149 -12.56 10.34 -2.79
CA PHE A 149 -13.21 11.63 -2.64
C PHE A 149 -12.49 12.56 -1.65
N ALA A 150 -12.01 12.04 -0.52
CA ALA A 150 -11.25 12.82 0.45
C ALA A 150 -9.91 13.31 -0.12
N VAL A 151 -9.21 12.49 -0.92
CA VAL A 151 -8.00 12.93 -1.65
C VAL A 151 -8.35 14.07 -2.61
N ARG A 152 -9.44 13.96 -3.37
CA ARG A 152 -9.89 15.02 -4.29
C ARG A 152 -10.23 16.31 -3.55
N ASP A 153 -10.84 16.21 -2.37
CA ASP A 153 -11.19 17.36 -1.55
C ASP A 153 -9.92 18.06 -1.01
N ALA A 154 -8.91 17.31 -0.57
CA ALA A 154 -7.61 17.86 -0.17
C ALA A 154 -6.90 18.58 -1.34
N VAL A 155 -6.92 18.00 -2.54
CA VAL A 155 -6.37 18.64 -3.76
C VAL A 155 -7.11 19.94 -4.09
N ARG A 156 -8.44 19.94 -4.01
CA ARG A 156 -9.23 21.17 -4.24
C ARG A 156 -8.86 22.25 -3.22
N PHE A 157 -8.69 21.88 -1.96
CA PHE A 157 -8.30 22.81 -0.90
C PHE A 157 -6.94 23.45 -1.19
N VAL A 158 -5.94 22.66 -1.60
CA VAL A 158 -4.60 23.18 -1.98
C VAL A 158 -4.70 24.11 -3.17
N LEU A 159 -5.46 23.75 -4.23
CA LEU A 159 -5.60 24.59 -5.42
C LEU A 159 -6.22 25.96 -5.11
N GLN A 160 -7.18 25.99 -4.19
CA GLN A 160 -7.87 27.21 -3.77
C GLN A 160 -7.03 28.10 -2.84
N ASN A 161 -6.16 27.50 -2.01
CA ASN A 161 -5.44 28.21 -0.95
C ASN A 161 -3.91 28.19 -1.12
N ARG A 162 -3.42 27.88 -2.33
CA ARG A 162 -1.98 27.62 -2.59
C ARG A 162 -1.03 28.69 -2.08
N ALA A 163 -1.36 29.97 -2.29
CA ALA A 163 -0.49 31.08 -1.91
C ALA A 163 -0.43 31.20 -0.38
N THR A 164 -1.60 31.18 0.27
CA THR A 164 -1.73 31.19 1.73
C THR A 164 -0.99 30.03 2.38
N ILE A 165 -1.07 28.83 1.82
CA ILE A 165 -0.36 27.66 2.34
C ILE A 165 1.15 27.85 2.16
N ALA A 166 1.60 28.22 0.96
CA ALA A 166 3.03 28.37 0.67
C ALA A 166 3.70 29.48 1.51
N ASP A 167 2.99 30.56 1.82
CA ASP A 167 3.49 31.68 2.61
C ASP A 167 3.45 31.40 4.13
N ALA A 168 2.75 30.35 4.56
CA ALA A 168 2.60 30.02 5.98
C ALA A 168 3.83 29.26 6.53
N PRO A 169 4.22 29.48 7.80
CA PRO A 169 5.40 28.84 8.41
C PRO A 169 5.38 27.30 8.36
N ASP A 170 4.22 26.69 8.59
CA ASP A 170 4.06 25.22 8.58
C ASP A 170 3.54 24.70 7.22
N GLY A 171 3.50 25.58 6.22
CA GLY A 171 2.95 25.30 4.90
C GLY A 171 3.67 24.16 4.19
N ALA A 172 5.01 24.18 4.24
CA ALA A 172 5.84 23.16 3.61
C ALA A 172 5.55 21.76 4.17
N ASP A 173 5.42 21.62 5.48
CA ASP A 173 5.14 20.33 6.13
C ASP A 173 3.75 19.80 5.75
N ALA A 174 2.73 20.66 5.79
CA ALA A 174 1.37 20.29 5.39
C ALA A 174 1.31 19.90 3.89
N LEU A 175 2.06 20.60 3.03
CA LEU A 175 2.19 20.28 1.62
C LEU A 175 2.91 18.95 1.38
N GLN A 176 3.92 18.60 2.20
CA GLN A 176 4.55 17.28 2.12
C GLN A 176 3.54 16.18 2.46
N MET A 177 2.78 16.32 3.56
CA MET A 177 1.71 15.37 3.90
C MET A 177 0.71 15.20 2.76
N TRP A 178 0.29 16.30 2.13
CA TRP A 178 -0.62 16.29 0.99
C TRP A 178 -0.02 15.61 -0.25
N TYR A 179 1.23 15.89 -0.59
CA TYR A 179 1.92 15.24 -1.71
C TYR A 179 1.96 13.73 -1.49
N ARG A 180 2.31 13.28 -0.27
CA ARG A 180 2.33 11.87 0.10
C ARG A 180 0.97 11.21 -0.03
N LEU A 181 -0.10 11.88 0.44
CA LEU A 181 -1.48 11.41 0.26
C LEU A 181 -1.84 11.20 -1.22
N CYS A 182 -1.41 12.09 -2.11
CA CYS A 182 -1.65 11.96 -3.55
C CYS A 182 -0.93 10.75 -4.16
N ALA A 183 0.13 10.22 -3.54
CA ALA A 183 0.75 8.98 -3.97
C ALA A 183 -0.01 7.74 -3.46
N SER A 184 -0.57 7.79 -2.25
CA SER A 184 -1.14 6.64 -1.53
C SER A 184 -2.35 5.99 -2.20
N HIS A 185 -3.07 6.67 -3.10
CA HIS A 185 -4.24 6.08 -3.75
C HIS A 185 -3.91 5.31 -5.04
N ARG A 186 -2.71 5.43 -5.59
CA ARG A 186 -2.36 4.88 -6.91
C ARG A 186 -2.51 3.37 -7.07
N PRO A 187 -2.17 2.51 -6.08
CA PRO A 187 -2.28 1.06 -6.25
C PRO A 187 -3.69 0.56 -6.59
N ALA A 188 -4.72 1.36 -6.30
CA ALA A 188 -6.10 1.02 -6.59
C ALA A 188 -6.67 1.74 -7.81
N LYS A 189 -5.89 2.59 -8.49
CA LYS A 189 -6.26 3.16 -9.79
C LYS A 189 -6.37 2.02 -10.82
N PRO A 190 -7.47 1.94 -11.60
CA PRO A 190 -7.59 0.92 -12.62
C PRO A 190 -6.42 1.01 -13.63
N PRO A 191 -5.77 -0.13 -13.95
CA PRO A 191 -4.52 -0.16 -14.71
C PRO A 191 -4.61 0.45 -16.12
N ALA A 192 -5.81 0.47 -16.70
CA ALA A 192 -6.02 0.99 -18.05
C ALA A 192 -6.10 2.53 -18.11
N LEU A 193 -6.26 3.20 -16.97
CA LEU A 193 -6.36 4.64 -16.90
C LEU A 193 -4.97 5.32 -17.00
N LEU A 194 -4.97 6.64 -17.09
CA LEU A 194 -3.75 7.43 -17.27
C LEU A 194 -2.79 7.27 -16.09
N LEU A 195 -1.49 7.16 -16.31
CA LEU A 195 -0.52 7.33 -15.23
C LEU A 195 -0.40 8.81 -14.86
N GLU A 196 0.17 9.08 -13.68
CA GLU A 196 0.45 10.45 -13.25
C GLU A 196 1.30 11.19 -14.31
N GLY A 197 0.91 12.43 -14.61
CA GLY A 197 1.61 13.28 -15.57
C GLY A 197 1.17 13.09 -17.01
N GLU A 198 0.40 12.03 -17.33
CA GLU A 198 -0.13 11.84 -18.69
C GLU A 198 -1.29 12.80 -19.02
N GLY A 199 -2.12 13.15 -18.02
CA GLY A 199 -3.30 13.98 -18.25
C GLY A 199 -4.32 14.00 -17.10
N ALA A 200 -5.47 14.61 -17.35
CA ALA A 200 -6.57 14.65 -16.39
C ALA A 200 -7.22 13.26 -16.21
N SER A 201 -7.51 12.90 -14.97
CA SER A 201 -8.00 11.57 -14.61
C SER A 201 -9.33 11.63 -13.87
N SER A 202 -10.24 10.74 -14.25
CA SER A 202 -11.52 10.48 -13.59
C SER A 202 -11.35 9.85 -12.21
N PHE A 203 -10.22 9.16 -11.97
CA PHE A 203 -9.98 8.34 -10.78
C PHE A 203 -9.19 9.05 -9.67
N GLY A 204 -8.91 10.35 -9.79
CA GLY A 204 -8.18 11.10 -8.76
C GLY A 204 -7.15 12.05 -9.35
N PRO A 205 -6.37 12.74 -8.50
CA PRO A 205 -5.34 13.66 -8.96
C PRO A 205 -4.31 12.92 -9.82
N ASN A 206 -4.11 13.41 -11.03
CA ASN A 206 -3.18 12.81 -12.00
C ASN A 206 -2.27 13.84 -12.69
N LEU A 207 -2.39 15.09 -12.22
CA LEU A 207 -1.56 16.28 -12.40
C LEU A 207 -1.05 16.61 -13.81
N LEU A 208 -1.32 17.87 -14.15
CA LEU A 208 -0.94 18.57 -15.36
C LEU A 208 0.06 19.70 -15.01
N PRO A 209 0.79 20.26 -15.99
CA PRO A 209 2.03 21.00 -15.74
C PRO A 209 1.89 22.46 -15.27
N ASP A 210 0.70 23.08 -15.23
CA ASP A 210 0.68 24.54 -15.47
C ASP A 210 0.57 25.48 -14.25
N VAL A 211 0.30 25.01 -13.01
CA VAL A 211 0.21 25.93 -11.84
C VAL A 211 0.72 25.34 -10.52
N THR A 212 0.62 24.02 -10.36
CA THR A 212 1.08 23.32 -9.14
C THR A 212 2.50 22.78 -9.26
N GLU A 213 3.14 22.88 -10.43
CA GLU A 213 4.45 22.27 -10.69
C GLU A 213 5.53 22.73 -9.70
N HIS A 214 5.54 24.02 -9.34
CA HIS A 214 6.49 24.51 -8.34
C HIS A 214 6.27 23.90 -6.95
N ILE A 215 5.01 23.76 -6.53
CA ILE A 215 4.66 23.10 -5.25
C ILE A 215 5.06 21.63 -5.31
N TYR A 216 4.72 20.93 -6.39
CA TYR A 216 5.07 19.53 -6.59
C TYR A 216 6.58 19.30 -6.60
N LEU A 217 7.33 20.12 -7.32
CA LEU A 217 8.78 20.05 -7.36
C LEU A 217 9.38 20.31 -5.97
N THR A 218 8.84 21.28 -5.24
CA THR A 218 9.26 21.58 -3.87
C THR A 218 9.01 20.38 -2.95
N CYS A 219 7.83 19.74 -3.06
CA CYS A 219 7.53 18.51 -2.33
C CYS A 219 8.51 17.39 -2.69
N ILE A 220 8.74 17.14 -3.99
CA ILE A 220 9.65 16.10 -4.48
C ILE A 220 11.08 16.30 -3.98
N VAL A 221 11.59 17.53 -4.04
CA VAL A 221 12.94 17.87 -3.59
C VAL A 221 13.05 17.73 -2.06
N GLY A 222 12.04 18.17 -1.33
CA GLY A 222 12.00 18.16 0.14
C GLY A 222 11.62 16.81 0.77
N MET A 223 11.30 15.77 -0.01
CA MET A 223 10.99 14.45 0.54
C MET A 223 12.18 13.87 1.30
N ASN A 224 11.90 13.35 2.50
CA ASN A 224 12.87 12.56 3.25
C ASN A 224 13.14 11.20 2.58
N VAL A 225 14.13 10.48 3.08
CA VAL A 225 14.61 9.21 2.50
C VAL A 225 13.54 8.11 2.54
N ASP A 226 12.76 8.02 3.62
CA ASP A 226 11.72 6.99 3.81
C ASP A 226 10.53 7.23 2.86
N ASP A 227 10.13 8.49 2.71
CA ASP A 227 9.05 8.89 1.83
C ASP A 227 9.43 8.76 0.36
N LEU A 228 10.70 9.03 0.01
CA LEU A 228 11.20 8.90 -1.35
C LEU A 228 11.20 7.45 -1.84
N ILE A 229 11.68 6.48 -1.05
CA ILE A 229 11.67 5.06 -1.48
C ILE A 229 10.25 4.54 -1.65
N TYR A 230 9.34 4.94 -0.76
CA TYR A 230 7.95 4.56 -0.90
C TYR A 230 7.32 5.18 -2.16
N ASP A 231 7.59 6.47 -2.44
CA ASP A 231 7.12 7.11 -3.69
C ASP A 231 7.64 6.35 -4.93
N ILE A 232 8.93 5.98 -4.96
CA ILE A 232 9.53 5.20 -6.04
C ILE A 232 8.84 3.84 -6.18
N LEU A 233 8.61 3.13 -5.07
CA LEU A 233 7.93 1.83 -5.06
C LEU A 233 6.53 1.92 -5.65
N ILE A 234 5.70 2.85 -5.15
CA ILE A 234 4.31 2.95 -5.59
C ILE A 234 4.23 3.29 -7.08
N LYS A 235 5.08 4.20 -7.59
CA LYS A 235 5.15 4.48 -9.03
C LYS A 235 5.61 3.28 -9.83
N THR A 236 6.60 2.53 -9.33
CA THR A 236 7.10 1.31 -9.97
C THR A 236 6.02 0.25 -10.07
N LEU A 237 5.25 0.03 -9.00
CA LEU A 237 4.13 -0.92 -8.98
C LEU A 237 2.98 -0.51 -9.89
N GLU A 238 2.65 0.79 -9.97
CA GLU A 238 1.63 1.33 -10.89
C GLU A 238 2.00 1.03 -12.36
N ILE A 239 3.25 1.35 -12.75
CA ILE A 239 3.77 1.10 -14.09
C ILE A 239 3.77 -0.40 -14.41
N ARG A 240 4.28 -1.23 -13.48
CA ARG A 240 4.33 -2.69 -13.64
C ARG A 240 2.93 -3.28 -13.82
N THR A 241 1.97 -2.83 -13.02
CA THR A 241 0.59 -3.31 -13.07
C THR A 241 -0.05 -3.03 -14.43
N LYS A 242 0.14 -1.81 -14.95
CA LYS A 242 -0.30 -1.44 -16.31
C LYS A 242 0.37 -2.33 -17.37
N LEU A 243 1.67 -2.57 -17.26
CA LEU A 243 2.44 -3.43 -18.16
C LEU A 243 1.91 -4.88 -18.18
N MET A 244 1.70 -5.49 -17.00
CA MET A 244 1.18 -6.87 -16.90
C MET A 244 -0.22 -7.01 -17.49
N VAL A 245 -1.11 -6.05 -17.21
CA VAL A 245 -2.49 -6.07 -17.70
C VAL A 245 -2.52 -5.87 -19.22
N PHE A 246 -1.78 -4.90 -19.74
CA PHE A 246 -1.70 -4.67 -21.19
C PHE A 246 -1.18 -5.90 -21.93
N ARG A 247 -0.15 -6.56 -21.40
CA ARG A 247 0.37 -7.81 -21.97
C ARG A 247 -0.67 -8.92 -22.02
N CYS A 248 -1.37 -9.16 -20.92
CA CYS A 248 -2.39 -10.22 -20.88
C CYS A 248 -3.55 -9.92 -21.84
N VAL A 249 -4.01 -8.67 -21.88
CA VAL A 249 -5.10 -8.24 -22.78
C VAL A 249 -4.66 -8.30 -24.24
N ALA A 250 -3.45 -7.82 -24.56
CA ALA A 250 -2.86 -7.88 -25.89
C ALA A 250 -2.82 -9.31 -26.43
N ALA A 251 -2.33 -10.25 -25.61
CA ALA A 251 -2.26 -11.67 -25.97
C ALA A 251 -3.66 -12.29 -26.19
N ILE A 252 -4.63 -12.04 -25.31
CA ILE A 252 -5.98 -12.62 -25.41
C ILE A 252 -6.77 -12.01 -26.57
N ARG A 253 -6.61 -10.71 -26.81
CA ARG A 253 -7.30 -9.98 -27.88
C ARG A 253 -6.54 -10.01 -29.21
N GLN A 254 -5.35 -10.62 -29.24
CA GLN A 254 -4.49 -10.73 -30.42
C GLN A 254 -4.18 -9.35 -31.04
N VAL A 255 -3.86 -8.38 -30.18
CA VAL A 255 -3.42 -7.03 -30.57
C VAL A 255 -2.00 -6.76 -30.06
N SER A 256 -1.32 -5.78 -30.63
CA SER A 256 0.00 -5.36 -30.11
C SER A 256 -0.12 -4.64 -28.76
N GLU A 257 0.84 -4.86 -27.85
CA GLU A 257 1.00 -4.06 -26.63
C GLU A 257 1.21 -2.56 -26.92
N THR A 258 1.66 -2.21 -28.13
CA THR A 258 1.86 -0.83 -28.60
C THR A 258 0.66 -0.23 -29.31
N SER A 259 -0.44 -0.99 -29.47
CA SER A 259 -1.65 -0.54 -30.17
C SER A 259 -2.27 0.68 -29.49
N SER A 260 -2.85 1.60 -30.28
CA SER A 260 -3.68 2.69 -29.76
C SER A 260 -4.86 2.19 -28.92
N ASP A 261 -5.35 1.00 -29.25
CA ASP A 261 -6.61 0.47 -28.72
C ASP A 261 -6.39 -0.36 -27.45
N ILE A 262 -5.14 -0.57 -27.02
CA ILE A 262 -4.84 -1.43 -25.87
C ILE A 262 -5.43 -0.88 -24.57
N GLY A 263 -5.43 0.44 -24.39
CA GLY A 263 -6.01 1.12 -23.22
C GLY A 263 -7.52 0.85 -23.10
N PRO A 264 -8.33 1.22 -24.11
CA PRO A 264 -9.77 0.90 -24.14
C PRO A 264 -10.07 -0.58 -23.97
N LEU A 265 -9.35 -1.47 -24.66
CA LEU A 265 -9.56 -2.91 -24.55
C LEU A 265 -9.26 -3.43 -23.15
N ALA A 266 -8.18 -2.96 -22.52
CA ALA A 266 -7.85 -3.34 -21.15
C ALA A 266 -8.90 -2.81 -20.16
N HIS A 267 -9.38 -1.59 -20.37
CA HIS A 267 -10.44 -0.99 -19.56
C HIS A 267 -11.72 -1.83 -19.62
N GLU A 268 -12.19 -2.16 -20.83
CA GLU A 268 -13.39 -2.99 -21.04
C GLU A 268 -13.25 -4.39 -20.42
N VAL A 269 -12.13 -5.06 -20.68
CA VAL A 269 -11.88 -6.42 -20.16
C VAL A 269 -11.84 -6.42 -18.64
N MET A 270 -11.09 -5.50 -18.02
CA MET A 270 -10.94 -5.45 -16.57
C MET A 270 -12.26 -5.06 -15.90
N ASN A 271 -12.99 -4.06 -16.40
CA ASN A 271 -14.29 -3.69 -15.82
C ASN A 271 -15.31 -4.82 -15.94
N LYS A 272 -15.36 -5.52 -17.08
CA LYS A 272 -16.21 -6.71 -17.23
C LYS A 272 -15.88 -7.79 -16.19
N MET A 273 -14.59 -8.09 -15.98
CA MET A 273 -14.15 -9.08 -14.98
C MET A 273 -14.44 -8.65 -13.54
N LEU A 274 -14.32 -7.35 -13.25
CA LEU A 274 -14.62 -6.76 -11.96
C LEU A 274 -16.14 -6.56 -11.72
N GLY A 275 -16.98 -6.79 -12.74
CA GLY A 275 -18.42 -6.55 -12.67
C GLY A 275 -18.79 -5.06 -12.56
N ARG A 276 -17.93 -4.17 -13.08
CA ARG A 276 -18.12 -2.72 -13.12
C ARG A 276 -18.68 -2.29 -14.46
N GLU A 277 -19.51 -1.24 -14.45
CA GLU A 277 -19.92 -0.55 -15.67
C GLU A 277 -18.78 0.34 -16.17
N CYS A 278 -18.53 0.34 -17.49
CA CYS A 278 -17.58 1.24 -18.11
C CYS A 278 -18.22 2.63 -18.28
N GLY A 279 -17.83 3.60 -17.46
CA GLY A 279 -18.27 4.98 -17.61
C GLY A 279 -17.67 5.63 -18.87
N PRO A 280 -18.40 6.54 -19.55
CA PRO A 280 -17.90 7.20 -20.76
C PRO A 280 -16.62 8.03 -20.52
N ASP A 281 -16.51 8.65 -19.34
CA ASP A 281 -15.32 9.43 -18.95
C ASP A 281 -14.09 8.55 -18.73
N GLU A 282 -14.26 7.40 -18.04
CA GLU A 282 -13.17 6.43 -17.82
C GLU A 282 -12.73 5.79 -19.15
N TYR A 283 -13.68 5.53 -20.05
CA TYR A 283 -13.38 5.01 -21.38
C TYR A 283 -12.60 6.03 -22.23
N ALA A 284 -13.03 7.30 -22.21
CA ALA A 284 -12.31 8.38 -22.87
C ALA A 284 -10.88 8.53 -22.33
N GLU A 285 -10.72 8.51 -20.99
CA GLU A 285 -9.42 8.53 -20.35
C GLU A 285 -8.53 7.36 -20.80
N ALA A 286 -9.06 6.14 -20.81
CA ALA A 286 -8.31 4.95 -21.24
C ALA A 286 -7.88 5.02 -22.70
N ARG A 287 -8.70 5.62 -23.58
CA ARG A 287 -8.39 5.84 -24.99
C ARG A 287 -7.30 6.90 -25.18
N ASP A 288 -7.35 7.95 -24.38
CA ASP A 288 -6.43 9.09 -24.50
C ASP A 288 -5.03 8.77 -23.94
N SER A 289 -4.85 7.61 -23.28
CA SER A 289 -3.53 7.15 -22.82
C SER A 289 -2.59 6.84 -23.99
N PHE A 290 -1.42 7.47 -23.95
CA PHE A 290 -0.36 7.27 -24.91
C PHE A 290 0.82 6.46 -24.34
N VAL A 291 0.88 6.25 -23.01
CA VAL A 291 1.96 5.47 -22.37
C VAL A 291 1.64 3.98 -22.43
N ARG A 292 2.34 3.28 -23.33
CA ARG A 292 2.23 1.84 -23.59
C ARG A 292 3.54 1.27 -24.12
N GLY A 293 3.71 -0.04 -24.04
CA GLY A 293 4.92 -0.74 -24.52
C GLY A 293 6.21 -0.11 -24.00
N SER A 294 7.08 0.35 -24.91
CA SER A 294 8.39 0.93 -24.56
C SER A 294 8.30 2.20 -23.69
N SER A 295 7.22 2.98 -23.75
CA SER A 295 7.05 4.14 -22.89
C SER A 295 6.95 3.75 -21.41
N LEU A 296 6.30 2.61 -21.10
CA LEU A 296 6.23 2.09 -19.73
C LEU A 296 7.62 1.70 -19.22
N LEU A 297 8.45 1.10 -20.07
CA LEU A 297 9.84 0.77 -19.72
C LEU A 297 10.67 2.04 -19.47
N GLY A 298 10.53 3.05 -20.32
CA GLY A 298 11.20 4.33 -20.10
C GLY A 298 10.82 4.96 -18.76
N LEU A 299 9.57 4.83 -18.32
CA LEU A 299 9.16 5.26 -16.98
C LEU A 299 9.76 4.41 -15.86
N LEU A 300 9.97 3.10 -16.06
CA LEU A 300 10.72 2.26 -15.12
C LEU A 300 12.18 2.69 -15.02
N ASP A 301 12.83 3.04 -16.14
CA ASP A 301 14.19 3.59 -16.15
C ASP A 301 14.26 4.91 -15.36
N VAL A 302 13.26 5.78 -15.49
CA VAL A 302 13.15 6.98 -14.65
C VAL A 302 13.09 6.61 -13.16
N GLN A 303 12.28 5.61 -12.77
CA GLN A 303 12.23 5.16 -11.37
C GLN A 303 13.56 4.56 -10.90
N LYS A 304 14.29 3.86 -11.79
CA LYS A 304 15.62 3.33 -11.51
C LYS A 304 16.63 4.44 -11.22
N GLU A 305 16.62 5.55 -11.97
CA GLU A 305 17.45 6.72 -11.66
C GLU A 305 17.06 7.37 -10.33
N ARG A 306 15.76 7.47 -10.04
CA ARG A 306 15.29 7.97 -8.74
C ARG A 306 15.75 7.07 -7.59
N LEU A 307 15.79 5.75 -7.79
CA LEU A 307 16.32 4.81 -6.80
C LEU A 307 17.82 5.02 -6.56
N ARG A 308 18.60 5.41 -7.58
CA ARG A 308 20.02 5.80 -7.40
C ARG A 308 20.15 7.07 -6.56
N VAL A 309 19.31 8.07 -6.79
CA VAL A 309 19.26 9.29 -5.96
C VAL A 309 18.88 8.97 -4.52
N TRP A 310 17.95 8.05 -4.31
CA TRP A 310 17.62 7.57 -2.97
C TRP A 310 18.84 6.93 -2.29
N ARG A 311 19.54 6.02 -2.99
CA ARG A 311 20.76 5.38 -2.46
C ARG A 311 21.86 6.38 -2.08
N SER A 312 22.04 7.43 -2.87
CA SER A 312 23.06 8.45 -2.58
C SER A 312 22.75 9.30 -1.33
N ARG A 313 21.51 9.24 -0.81
CA ARG A 313 21.09 9.95 0.41
C ARG A 313 21.18 9.10 1.68
N LEU A 314 21.50 7.82 1.54
CA LEU A 314 21.61 6.90 2.68
C LEU A 314 22.92 7.13 3.45
N ASN A 315 22.88 6.94 4.77
CA ASN A 315 24.08 6.95 5.59
C ASN A 315 24.91 5.67 5.38
N ALA A 316 26.21 5.71 5.73
CA ALA A 316 27.12 4.58 5.54
C ALA A 316 26.63 3.28 6.21
N ASP A 317 25.97 3.39 7.37
CA ASP A 317 25.42 2.25 8.10
C ASP A 317 24.20 1.65 7.38
N GLN A 318 23.35 2.49 6.76
CA GLN A 318 22.19 2.03 5.97
C GLN A 318 22.63 1.42 4.63
N LEU A 319 23.71 1.93 4.03
CA LEU A 319 24.31 1.43 2.79
C LEU A 319 24.88 0.02 2.93
N ARG A 320 25.59 -0.26 4.04
CA ARG A 320 26.17 -1.59 4.31
C ARG A 320 25.11 -2.67 4.48
N THR A 321 23.95 -2.33 5.04
CA THR A 321 22.85 -3.27 5.27
C THR A 321 21.96 -3.46 4.04
N GLN A 322 21.98 -2.55 3.06
CA GLN A 322 21.11 -2.63 1.88
C GLN A 322 21.80 -3.11 0.61
N CYS A 323 23.13 -3.06 0.55
CA CYS A 323 23.87 -3.29 -0.69
C CYS A 323 25.00 -4.30 -0.49
N GLY A 324 24.71 -5.59 -0.74
CA GLY A 324 25.70 -6.56 -1.17
C GLY A 324 26.22 -6.15 -2.54
N SER A 325 27.06 -5.12 -2.58
CA SER A 325 27.58 -4.55 -3.81
C SER A 325 28.59 -5.52 -4.41
N THR A 326 28.19 -6.30 -5.41
CA THR A 326 29.12 -6.78 -6.43
C THR A 326 29.58 -5.57 -7.25
N SER A 327 30.48 -4.77 -6.68
CA SER A 327 31.29 -3.86 -7.48
C SER A 327 32.39 -4.70 -8.13
N SER A 328 32.21 -5.02 -9.40
CA SER A 328 33.25 -5.49 -10.28
C SER A 328 34.34 -4.42 -10.44
N ALA A 329 35.33 -4.41 -9.54
CA ALA A 329 36.64 -3.79 -9.74
C ALA A 329 37.61 -4.22 -8.62
N GLU A 330 38.18 -5.41 -8.77
CA GLU A 330 39.56 -5.83 -8.46
C GLU A 330 39.58 -7.33 -8.14
N ARG A 331 39.89 -8.13 -9.18
CA ARG A 331 40.29 -9.53 -9.01
C ARG A 331 41.63 -9.55 -8.29
N GLN A 332 41.66 -9.95 -7.02
CA GLN A 332 42.82 -10.62 -6.45
C GLN A 332 42.40 -11.95 -5.81
N THR A 333 42.65 -12.99 -6.60
CA THR A 333 42.92 -14.39 -6.23
C THR A 333 42.89 -14.77 -4.75
N SER A 334 41.83 -15.43 -4.30
CA SER A 334 41.91 -16.67 -3.51
C SER A 334 40.63 -17.51 -3.73
N PRO A 335 40.69 -18.85 -3.71
CA PRO A 335 39.53 -19.72 -3.88
C PRO A 335 39.12 -20.32 -2.52
N GLU A 336 38.28 -19.62 -1.76
CA GLU A 336 37.56 -20.21 -0.63
C GLU A 336 36.10 -19.75 -0.66
N ALA A 337 35.19 -20.73 -0.68
CA ALA A 337 33.75 -20.76 -0.40
C ALA A 337 32.83 -19.55 -0.77
N PRO A 338 31.61 -19.79 -1.26
CA PRO A 338 30.64 -18.70 -1.41
C PRO A 338 30.24 -18.21 -0.02
N ASP A 339 30.68 -17.00 0.33
CA ASP A 339 30.22 -16.27 1.51
C ASP A 339 28.70 -16.07 1.39
N LEU A 340 27.94 -17.02 1.94
CA LEU A 340 26.55 -16.82 2.31
C LEU A 340 26.52 -15.64 3.27
N LEU A 341 25.76 -14.60 2.91
CA LEU A 341 25.53 -13.36 3.65
C LEU A 341 25.02 -13.63 5.07
N ILE A 342 25.93 -13.90 6.00
CA ILE A 342 25.61 -14.08 7.42
C ILE A 342 25.40 -12.67 8.03
N SER A 343 24.16 -12.36 8.39
CA SER A 343 23.77 -11.30 9.33
C SER A 343 23.90 -9.84 8.84
N GLN A 344 23.04 -9.41 7.90
CA GLN A 344 22.70 -7.99 7.79
C GLN A 344 21.73 -7.61 8.93
N GLU A 345 22.24 -6.92 9.96
CA GLU A 345 21.40 -6.31 11.00
C GLU A 345 20.93 -4.92 10.54
N PHE A 346 19.61 -4.74 10.42
CA PHE A 346 19.00 -3.43 10.16
C PHE A 346 18.88 -2.65 11.47
N PRO A 347 19.34 -1.38 11.52
CA PRO A 347 19.26 -0.59 12.75
C PRO A 347 17.83 -0.37 13.24
N THR A 348 16.88 -0.26 12.33
CA THR A 348 15.46 -0.06 12.65
C THR A 348 14.54 -0.92 11.78
N HIS A 349 13.29 -1.11 12.23
CA HIS A 349 12.23 -1.74 11.42
C HIS A 349 12.02 -1.01 10.09
N ARG A 350 12.10 0.32 10.10
CA ARG A 350 11.92 1.15 8.90
C ARG A 350 13.04 0.93 7.88
N ASP A 351 14.29 0.79 8.32
CA ASP A 351 15.42 0.49 7.43
C ASP A 351 15.26 -0.85 6.71
N ALA A 352 14.75 -1.87 7.42
CA ALA A 352 14.47 -3.18 6.86
C ALA A 352 13.29 -3.15 5.86
N MET A 353 12.20 -2.44 6.18
CA MET A 353 11.09 -2.23 5.23
C MET A 353 11.55 -1.46 3.97
N ASN A 354 12.38 -0.43 4.13
CA ASN A 354 12.95 0.31 3.00
C ASN A 354 13.84 -0.59 2.12
N ALA A 355 14.59 -1.52 2.71
CA ALA A 355 15.37 -2.51 1.96
C ALA A 355 14.48 -3.45 1.15
N LEU A 356 13.35 -3.90 1.72
CA LEU A 356 12.35 -4.69 0.99
C LEU A 356 11.74 -3.90 -0.17
N TYR A 357 11.39 -2.64 0.03
CA TYR A 357 10.89 -1.76 -1.05
C TYR A 357 11.91 -1.61 -2.17
N CYS A 358 13.18 -1.43 -1.82
CA CYS A 358 14.28 -1.35 -2.78
C CYS A 358 14.41 -2.65 -3.59
N LEU A 359 14.39 -3.82 -2.93
CA LEU A 359 14.46 -5.11 -3.61
C LEU A 359 13.27 -5.33 -4.56
N LEU A 360 12.04 -4.98 -4.16
CA LEU A 360 10.88 -5.06 -5.05
C LEU A 360 11.04 -4.18 -6.31
N CYS A 361 11.60 -2.98 -6.14
CA CYS A 361 11.88 -2.10 -7.28
C CYS A 361 12.92 -2.72 -8.20
N GLU A 362 14.04 -3.23 -7.67
CA GLU A 362 15.10 -3.84 -8.48
C GLU A 362 14.62 -5.07 -9.23
N ILE A 363 13.86 -5.95 -8.59
CA ILE A 363 13.27 -7.12 -9.23
C ILE A 363 12.34 -6.68 -10.37
N THR A 364 11.53 -5.65 -10.15
CA THR A 364 10.64 -5.11 -11.20
C THR A 364 11.41 -4.54 -12.39
N PHE A 365 12.50 -3.81 -12.14
CA PHE A 365 13.34 -3.28 -13.22
C PHE A 365 14.01 -4.38 -14.03
N GLU A 366 14.45 -5.45 -13.36
CA GLU A 366 15.05 -6.61 -14.01
C GLU A 366 14.02 -7.42 -14.81
N GLU A 367 12.80 -7.60 -14.30
CA GLU A 367 11.67 -8.21 -15.03
C GLU A 367 11.34 -7.42 -16.32
N GLY A 368 11.25 -6.10 -16.21
CA GLY A 368 11.02 -5.20 -17.35
C GLY A 368 12.09 -5.35 -18.43
N ARG A 369 13.37 -5.46 -18.03
CA ARG A 369 14.51 -5.64 -18.93
C ARG A 369 14.51 -7.01 -19.63
N GLN A 370 14.26 -8.08 -18.88
CA GLN A 370 14.27 -9.45 -19.41
C GLN A 370 13.17 -9.66 -20.46
N THR A 371 11.99 -9.06 -20.27
CA THR A 371 10.87 -9.33 -21.20
C THR A 371 11.05 -8.70 -22.59
N PHE A 372 11.89 -7.68 -22.74
CA PHE A 372 12.13 -7.02 -24.04
C PHE A 372 13.45 -7.44 -24.70
N ALA A 373 14.32 -8.13 -23.98
CA ALA A 373 15.55 -8.69 -24.55
C ALA A 373 15.30 -9.98 -25.36
N SER A 374 14.17 -10.66 -25.15
CA SER A 374 13.79 -11.88 -25.87
C SER A 374 12.76 -11.59 -26.97
N ASP A 375 13.23 -11.13 -28.13
CA ASP A 375 12.38 -11.00 -29.33
C ASP A 375 11.87 -12.36 -29.86
N HIS A 376 12.32 -13.49 -29.33
CA HIS A 376 11.87 -14.82 -29.75
C HIS A 376 11.76 -15.79 -28.56
N MET A 377 10.59 -16.42 -28.45
CA MET A 377 10.23 -17.53 -27.55
C MET A 377 10.58 -17.33 -26.07
N SER A 378 9.53 -17.10 -25.27
CA SER A 378 9.56 -17.31 -23.82
C SER A 378 9.97 -18.76 -23.55
N THR A 379 11.27 -18.99 -23.34
CA THR A 379 11.73 -20.22 -22.71
C THR A 379 11.28 -20.17 -21.27
N VAL A 380 10.35 -21.09 -20.98
CA VAL A 380 9.90 -21.57 -19.68
C VAL A 380 10.93 -21.27 -18.58
N VAL A 381 10.45 -20.64 -17.51
CA VAL A 381 11.21 -20.37 -16.28
C VAL A 381 11.66 -21.71 -15.68
N GLY A 382 12.80 -22.19 -16.14
CA GLY A 382 13.62 -23.12 -15.36
C GLY A 382 14.17 -22.34 -14.18
N VAL A 383 14.11 -22.94 -12.99
CA VAL A 383 14.77 -22.43 -11.78
C VAL A 383 16.27 -22.55 -12.00
N ASP A 384 16.86 -21.61 -12.72
CA ASP A 384 18.30 -21.44 -12.80
C ASP A 384 18.76 -20.71 -11.54
N PRO A 385 19.59 -21.33 -10.67
CA PRO A 385 20.14 -20.68 -9.47
C PRO A 385 20.99 -19.45 -9.78
N SER A 386 21.40 -19.26 -11.04
CA SER A 386 22.09 -18.05 -11.50
C SER A 386 21.14 -16.90 -11.87
N ASN A 387 19.82 -17.10 -11.76
CA ASN A 387 18.82 -16.07 -12.05
C ASN A 387 18.90 -14.93 -11.00
N VAL A 388 19.23 -13.74 -11.47
CA VAL A 388 19.38 -12.53 -10.66
C VAL A 388 18.11 -12.21 -9.87
N ILE A 389 16.92 -12.43 -10.46
CA ILE A 389 15.63 -12.21 -9.79
C ILE A 389 15.45 -13.20 -8.63
N ALA A 390 15.82 -14.46 -8.82
CA ALA A 390 15.73 -15.47 -7.76
C ALA A 390 16.59 -15.08 -6.55
N ASN A 391 17.84 -14.67 -6.79
CA ASN A 391 18.75 -14.22 -5.74
C ASN A 391 18.20 -13.01 -4.97
N MET A 392 17.64 -12.01 -5.67
CA MET A 392 16.99 -10.87 -5.02
C MET A 392 15.75 -11.28 -4.21
N ALA A 393 14.96 -12.25 -4.70
CA ALA A 393 13.80 -12.76 -3.97
C ALA A 393 14.19 -13.52 -2.69
N TYR A 394 15.27 -14.31 -2.73
CA TYR A 394 15.83 -14.95 -1.54
C TYR A 394 16.38 -13.93 -0.54
N SER A 395 17.05 -12.88 -1.02
CA SER A 395 17.47 -11.75 -0.18
C SER A 395 16.27 -11.06 0.49
N ALA A 396 15.17 -10.86 -0.24
CA ALA A 396 13.95 -10.29 0.33
C ALA A 396 13.37 -11.19 1.45
N CYS A 397 13.41 -12.51 1.28
CA CYS A 397 13.03 -13.45 2.33
C CYS A 397 13.95 -13.34 3.55
N HIS A 398 15.27 -13.20 3.35
CA HIS A 398 16.22 -13.01 4.45
C HIS A 398 15.95 -11.71 5.22
N VAL A 399 15.72 -10.59 4.52
CA VAL A 399 15.36 -9.31 5.15
C VAL A 399 14.05 -9.45 5.92
N ALA A 400 13.02 -10.03 5.32
CA ALA A 400 11.74 -10.28 6.00
C ALA A 400 11.89 -11.13 7.27
N ASN A 401 12.83 -12.08 7.28
CA ASN A 401 13.13 -12.91 8.45
C ASN A 401 13.69 -12.11 9.63
N SER A 402 14.42 -11.02 9.34
CA SER A 402 15.06 -10.16 10.34
C SER A 402 14.11 -9.14 10.97
N LEU A 403 12.91 -8.95 10.39
CA LEU A 403 11.93 -7.99 10.89
C LEU A 403 11.41 -8.37 12.27
N ASN A 404 11.24 -7.36 13.13
CA ASN A 404 10.44 -7.50 14.33
C ASN A 404 8.96 -7.51 13.94
N LEU A 405 8.41 -8.71 13.79
CA LEU A 405 7.03 -8.90 13.36
C LEU A 405 6.03 -8.24 14.31
N ALA A 406 6.30 -8.13 15.61
CA ALA A 406 5.41 -7.41 16.53
C ALA A 406 5.30 -5.91 16.19
N VAL A 407 6.39 -5.30 15.73
CA VAL A 407 6.43 -3.90 15.29
C VAL A 407 5.75 -3.76 13.93
N SER A 408 6.04 -4.66 12.98
CA SER A 408 5.46 -4.68 11.62
C SER A 408 3.94 -4.53 11.62
N ASN A 409 3.25 -5.21 12.54
CA ASN A 409 1.79 -5.21 12.64
C ASN A 409 1.19 -3.88 13.15
N THR A 410 2.02 -2.98 13.66
CA THR A 410 1.54 -1.70 14.23
C THR A 410 2.16 -0.49 13.55
N SER A 411 3.27 -0.66 12.83
CA SER A 411 4.03 0.44 12.22
C SER A 411 3.68 0.72 10.75
N ASP A 412 3.26 -0.29 9.99
CA ASP A 412 3.08 -0.17 8.53
C ASP A 412 1.59 -0.10 8.15
N VAL A 413 0.90 0.86 8.77
CA VAL A 413 -0.56 1.08 8.64
C VAL A 413 -0.88 1.99 7.45
N TYR A 414 -0.21 3.14 7.35
CA TYR A 414 -0.48 4.13 6.29
C TYR A 414 0.57 4.09 5.17
N THR A 415 1.38 3.04 5.16
CA THR A 415 2.36 2.69 4.12
C THR A 415 2.15 1.23 3.72
N MET A 416 2.94 0.73 2.78
CA MET A 416 2.80 -0.61 2.24
C MET A 416 3.27 -1.64 3.27
N SER A 417 2.42 -2.58 3.62
CA SER A 417 2.71 -3.50 4.71
C SER A 417 3.61 -4.66 4.27
N LEU A 418 4.16 -5.42 5.23
CA LEU A 418 4.94 -6.61 4.90
C LEU A 418 4.10 -7.63 4.12
N ALA A 419 2.83 -7.85 4.47
CA ALA A 419 1.94 -8.72 3.70
C ALA A 419 1.87 -8.28 2.24
N GLU A 420 1.68 -7.00 1.96
CA GLU A 420 1.63 -6.48 0.59
C GLU A 420 2.98 -6.60 -0.12
N VAL A 421 4.10 -6.41 0.60
CA VAL A 421 5.44 -6.67 0.06
C VAL A 421 5.59 -8.12 -0.38
N LEU A 422 5.16 -9.08 0.46
CA LEU A 422 5.19 -10.51 0.15
C LEU A 422 4.27 -10.85 -1.04
N LEU A 423 3.12 -10.18 -1.16
CA LEU A 423 2.23 -10.33 -2.29
C LEU A 423 2.89 -9.89 -3.60
N GLN A 424 3.52 -8.70 -3.61
CA GLN A 424 4.24 -8.24 -4.80
C GLN A 424 5.45 -9.12 -5.11
N LEU A 425 6.15 -9.62 -4.08
CA LEU A 425 7.25 -10.56 -4.27
C LEU A 425 6.78 -11.84 -4.97
N VAL A 426 5.65 -12.41 -4.55
CA VAL A 426 5.02 -13.58 -5.20
C VAL A 426 4.61 -13.25 -6.63
N PHE A 427 4.15 -12.04 -6.94
CA PHE A 427 3.86 -11.65 -8.32
C PHE A 427 5.10 -11.42 -9.19
N LEU A 428 6.27 -11.25 -8.60
CA LEU A 428 7.54 -11.07 -9.30
C LEU A 428 8.32 -12.37 -9.46
N TRP A 429 8.29 -13.24 -8.45
CA TRP A 429 8.99 -14.52 -8.42
C TRP A 429 8.14 -15.61 -7.78
N ARG A 430 8.14 -16.81 -8.37
CA ARG A 430 7.40 -17.98 -7.87
C ARG A 430 8.33 -19.18 -7.80
N SER A 431 8.31 -19.87 -6.67
CA SER A 431 8.88 -21.21 -6.53
C SER A 431 8.20 -21.92 -5.37
N ASP A 432 8.31 -23.25 -5.32
CA ASP A 432 7.75 -24.04 -4.23
C ASP A 432 8.40 -23.66 -2.89
N GLU A 433 9.71 -23.37 -2.90
CA GLU A 433 10.47 -22.91 -1.75
C GLU A 433 9.97 -21.55 -1.25
N LEU A 434 9.70 -20.61 -2.17
CA LEU A 434 9.17 -19.29 -1.81
C LEU A 434 7.79 -19.41 -1.17
N PHE A 435 6.88 -20.19 -1.77
CA PHE A 435 5.55 -20.39 -1.21
C PHE A 435 5.60 -21.11 0.14
N HIS A 436 6.46 -22.10 0.29
CA HIS A 436 6.68 -22.77 1.57
C HIS A 436 7.20 -21.79 2.64
N TYR A 437 8.23 -21.01 2.32
CA TYR A 437 8.76 -20.01 3.23
C TYR A 437 7.69 -18.99 3.66
N ILE A 438 6.98 -18.41 2.69
CA ILE A 438 5.97 -17.39 2.98
C ILE A 438 4.82 -18.00 3.79
N LEU A 439 4.15 -19.03 3.29
CA LEU A 439 2.89 -19.52 3.86
C LEU A 439 3.06 -20.43 5.08
N ASP A 440 4.16 -21.18 5.16
CA ASP A 440 4.35 -22.20 6.20
C ASP A 440 5.36 -21.78 7.28
N VAL A 441 6.24 -20.81 6.99
CA VAL A 441 7.28 -20.36 7.96
C VAL A 441 7.00 -18.94 8.44
N LEU A 442 6.92 -17.96 7.55
CA LEU A 442 6.79 -16.55 7.91
C LEU A 442 5.36 -16.20 8.34
N TRP A 443 4.36 -16.66 7.60
CA TRP A 443 2.96 -16.31 7.87
C TRP A 443 2.45 -16.76 9.24
N PRO A 444 2.72 -17.99 9.72
CA PRO A 444 2.32 -18.39 11.06
C PRO A 444 2.95 -17.52 12.16
N ARG A 445 4.18 -17.04 11.93
CA ARG A 445 4.83 -16.09 12.85
C ARG A 445 4.14 -14.73 12.82
N LEU A 446 3.75 -14.24 11.64
CA LEU A 446 2.97 -13.01 11.50
C LEU A 446 1.64 -13.09 12.25
N GLU A 447 0.89 -14.17 12.08
CA GLU A 447 -0.40 -14.35 12.75
C GLU A 447 -0.26 -14.43 14.27
N THR A 448 0.77 -15.12 14.76
CA THR A 448 1.06 -15.27 16.20
C THR A 448 1.38 -13.93 16.87
N HIS A 449 2.18 -13.08 16.22
CA HIS A 449 2.61 -11.80 16.79
C HIS A 449 1.67 -10.65 16.47
N GLY A 450 0.85 -10.80 15.42
CA GLY A 450 0.19 -9.70 14.75
C GLY A 450 -1.31 -9.69 14.78
N LYS A 451 -1.94 -10.81 15.15
CA LYS A 451 -3.41 -10.93 15.17
C LYS A 451 -4.10 -10.52 13.84
N GLY A 452 -3.36 -10.49 12.72
CA GLY A 452 -3.84 -10.07 11.40
C GLY A 452 -3.98 -8.56 11.20
N TYR A 453 -3.26 -7.74 11.97
CA TYR A 453 -3.27 -6.29 11.85
C TYR A 453 -2.13 -5.79 10.95
N GLU A 454 -2.42 -5.57 9.68
CA GLU A 454 -1.67 -4.62 8.87
C GLU A 454 -2.71 -3.78 8.13
N HIS A 455 -2.92 -2.55 8.59
CA HIS A 455 -4.03 -1.72 8.12
C HIS A 455 -3.70 -0.88 6.89
N SER A 456 -3.03 -1.51 5.91
CA SER A 456 -2.71 -0.88 4.64
C SER A 456 -3.88 -1.04 3.64
N HIS A 457 -3.62 -1.10 2.34
CA HIS A 457 -4.65 -1.15 1.30
C HIS A 457 -5.50 -2.43 1.42
N TYR A 458 -4.87 -3.58 1.65
CA TYR A 458 -5.56 -4.86 1.86
C TYR A 458 -5.48 -5.37 3.29
N PRO A 459 -6.58 -5.92 3.85
CA PRO A 459 -6.51 -6.72 5.07
C PRO A 459 -5.51 -7.86 4.95
N THR A 460 -4.73 -8.13 6.01
CA THR A 460 -3.70 -9.17 6.03
C THR A 460 -4.24 -10.54 5.62
N HIS A 461 -5.40 -10.95 6.12
CA HIS A 461 -6.00 -12.25 5.76
C HIS A 461 -6.31 -12.36 4.26
N LEU A 462 -6.74 -11.25 3.64
CA LEU A 462 -7.06 -11.21 2.22
C LEU A 462 -5.78 -11.43 1.41
N VAL A 463 -4.69 -10.81 1.81
CA VAL A 463 -3.37 -11.03 1.20
C VAL A 463 -2.93 -12.49 1.33
N LYS A 464 -3.08 -13.11 2.52
CA LYS A 464 -2.79 -14.55 2.71
C LYS A 464 -3.53 -15.41 1.69
N ARG A 465 -4.84 -15.18 1.57
CA ARG A 465 -5.73 -15.94 0.68
C ARG A 465 -5.32 -15.78 -0.78
N ILE A 466 -4.92 -14.57 -1.20
CA ILE A 466 -4.43 -14.32 -2.56
C ILE A 466 -3.11 -15.05 -2.81
N ILE A 467 -2.16 -15.01 -1.86
CA ILE A 467 -0.89 -15.74 -1.97
C ILE A 467 -1.14 -17.26 -2.02
N ALA A 468 -2.01 -17.79 -1.16
CA ALA A 468 -2.38 -19.20 -1.16
C ALA A 468 -3.05 -19.63 -2.46
N GLN A 469 -3.94 -18.79 -3.02
CA GLN A 469 -4.57 -19.03 -4.31
C GLN A 469 -3.54 -18.98 -5.45
N THR A 470 -2.57 -18.06 -5.38
CA THR A 470 -1.47 -17.99 -6.35
C THR A 470 -0.58 -19.23 -6.29
N ALA A 471 -0.32 -19.78 -5.10
CA ALA A 471 0.37 -21.05 -4.93
C ALA A 471 -0.42 -22.22 -5.55
N ALA A 472 -1.75 -22.20 -5.46
CA ALA A 472 -2.60 -23.21 -6.08
C ALA A 472 -2.58 -23.14 -7.62
N TYR A 473 -2.55 -21.93 -8.20
CA TYR A 473 -2.32 -21.75 -9.64
C TYR A 473 -0.94 -22.27 -10.05
N TRP A 474 0.10 -21.95 -9.27
CA TRP A 474 1.47 -22.43 -9.53
C TRP A 474 1.55 -23.95 -9.58
N ALA A 475 0.93 -24.65 -8.62
CA ALA A 475 0.87 -26.11 -8.59
C ALA A 475 0.15 -26.73 -9.81
N GLN A 476 -0.66 -25.95 -10.53
CA GLN A 476 -1.35 -26.35 -11.76
C GLN A 476 -0.54 -25.99 -13.02
N GLY A 477 0.69 -25.51 -12.90
CA GLY A 477 1.48 -25.02 -14.03
C GLY A 477 0.95 -23.70 -14.58
N ARG A 478 0.37 -22.85 -13.72
CA ARG A 478 -0.18 -21.55 -14.08
C ARG A 478 0.49 -20.45 -13.27
N VAL A 479 0.93 -19.42 -13.96
CA VAL A 479 1.68 -18.32 -13.40
C VAL A 479 0.77 -17.12 -13.28
N VAL A 480 0.65 -16.55 -12.07
CA VAL A 480 -0.11 -15.31 -11.83
C VAL A 480 0.87 -14.15 -11.64
N ASN A 481 0.74 -13.11 -12.47
CA ASN A 481 1.59 -11.91 -12.40
C ASN A 481 0.88 -10.70 -11.79
N PHE A 482 -0.45 -10.76 -11.71
CA PHE A 482 -1.31 -9.74 -11.12
C PHE A 482 -2.58 -10.39 -10.59
N ALA A 483 -3.03 -9.94 -9.43
CA ALA A 483 -4.34 -10.29 -8.90
C ALA A 483 -4.97 -9.11 -8.15
N GLN A 484 -6.28 -8.96 -8.27
CA GLN A 484 -7.05 -7.94 -7.58
C GLN A 484 -8.41 -8.48 -7.13
N PRO A 485 -8.84 -8.21 -5.89
CA PRO A 485 -10.19 -8.55 -5.44
C PRO A 485 -11.26 -7.91 -6.34
N ALA A 486 -12.23 -8.72 -6.77
CA ALA A 486 -13.33 -8.29 -7.64
C ALA A 486 -14.46 -7.67 -6.81
N VAL A 487 -14.17 -6.55 -6.18
CA VAL A 487 -15.09 -5.83 -5.28
C VAL A 487 -15.36 -4.42 -5.78
N ALA A 488 -16.55 -3.92 -5.49
CA ALA A 488 -16.89 -2.53 -5.77
C ALA A 488 -16.06 -1.58 -4.88
N GLU A 489 -15.77 -0.39 -5.39
CA GLU A 489 -14.95 0.62 -4.72
C GLU A 489 -15.54 1.07 -3.36
N ASN A 490 -16.86 1.05 -3.26
CA ASN A 490 -17.63 1.40 -2.07
C ASN A 490 -17.84 0.23 -1.10
N ILE A 491 -17.16 -0.92 -1.30
CA ILE A 491 -17.21 -2.02 -0.34
C ILE A 491 -16.63 -1.54 1.00
N SER A 492 -17.39 -1.75 2.08
CA SER A 492 -16.91 -1.42 3.41
C SER A 492 -15.69 -2.26 3.78
N LYS A 493 -14.69 -1.63 4.40
CA LYS A 493 -13.53 -2.30 4.99
C LYS A 493 -13.97 -3.34 6.01
N LEU A 494 -15.10 -3.14 6.69
CA LEU A 494 -15.68 -4.14 7.60
C LEU A 494 -16.03 -5.45 6.87
N ASN A 495 -16.57 -5.36 5.66
CA ASN A 495 -16.85 -6.54 4.83
C ASN A 495 -15.56 -7.18 4.31
N LEU A 496 -14.54 -6.37 4.00
CA LEU A 496 -13.22 -6.89 3.61
C LEU A 496 -12.48 -7.55 4.78
N LEU A 497 -12.77 -7.15 6.01
CA LEU A 497 -12.21 -7.75 7.24
C LEU A 497 -12.95 -9.04 7.62
N ASP A 498 -14.22 -9.16 7.29
CA ASP A 498 -14.98 -10.39 7.49
C ASP A 498 -14.38 -11.55 6.69
N ILE A 499 -13.93 -12.59 7.40
CA ILE A 499 -13.26 -13.75 6.82
C ILE A 499 -14.23 -14.67 6.08
N ASP A 500 -15.52 -14.57 6.38
CA ASP A 500 -16.58 -15.38 5.77
C ASP A 500 -17.30 -14.62 4.65
N HIS A 501 -16.96 -13.35 4.44
CA HIS A 501 -17.48 -12.60 3.30
C HIS A 501 -16.98 -13.25 1.99
N PRO A 502 -17.90 -13.61 1.07
CA PRO A 502 -17.51 -14.19 -0.20
C PRO A 502 -16.82 -13.14 -1.05
N LEU A 503 -15.62 -13.48 -1.53
CA LEU A 503 -14.83 -12.61 -2.38
C LEU A 503 -14.44 -13.37 -3.63
N GLU A 504 -14.42 -12.66 -4.74
CA GLU A 504 -13.85 -13.16 -5.99
C GLU A 504 -12.54 -12.44 -6.26
N LEU A 505 -11.68 -13.07 -7.05
CA LEU A 505 -10.36 -12.58 -7.42
C LEU A 505 -10.29 -12.56 -8.95
N VAL A 506 -9.95 -11.42 -9.52
CA VAL A 506 -9.51 -11.35 -10.92
C VAL A 506 -8.00 -11.56 -10.95
N VAL A 507 -7.54 -12.51 -11.75
CA VAL A 507 -6.12 -12.80 -11.94
C VAL A 507 -5.72 -12.65 -13.40
N CYS A 508 -4.51 -12.16 -13.63
CA CYS A 508 -3.88 -12.08 -14.94
C CYS A 508 -2.57 -12.87 -14.91
N GLY A 509 -2.33 -13.69 -15.93
CA GLY A 509 -1.23 -14.64 -15.91
C GLY A 509 -1.01 -15.37 -17.22
N TYR A 510 -0.18 -16.41 -17.17
CA TYR A 510 0.09 -17.30 -18.30
C TYR A 510 0.32 -18.74 -17.83
N ASN A 511 0.03 -19.71 -18.70
CA ASN A 511 0.28 -21.13 -18.44
C ASN A 511 1.72 -21.49 -18.82
N MET A 512 2.25 -22.64 -18.40
CA MET A 512 3.59 -23.10 -18.79
C MET A 512 3.80 -23.19 -20.32
N ASP A 513 2.73 -23.37 -21.09
CA ASP A 513 2.75 -23.34 -22.56
C ASP A 513 2.87 -21.92 -23.15
N GLY A 514 3.00 -20.87 -22.31
CA GLY A 514 3.09 -19.47 -22.70
C GLY A 514 1.76 -18.77 -23.01
N MET A 515 0.63 -19.49 -22.91
CA MET A 515 -0.69 -18.95 -23.20
C MET A 515 -1.20 -18.06 -22.05
N TYR A 516 -1.50 -16.80 -22.36
CA TYR A 516 -2.01 -15.82 -21.40
C TYR A 516 -3.49 -16.03 -21.06
N PHE A 517 -3.87 -15.67 -19.84
CA PHE A 517 -5.23 -15.72 -19.35
C PHE A 517 -5.58 -14.52 -18.46
N ILE A 518 -6.88 -14.20 -18.45
CA ILE A 518 -7.53 -13.32 -17.47
C ILE A 518 -8.78 -14.08 -17.03
N GLU A 519 -8.89 -14.35 -15.74
CA GLU A 519 -10.04 -15.08 -15.20
C GLU A 519 -10.51 -14.47 -13.89
N LYS A 520 -11.79 -14.72 -13.58
CA LYS A 520 -12.41 -14.40 -12.31
C LYS A 520 -12.70 -15.71 -11.58
N SER A 521 -12.16 -15.87 -10.38
CA SER A 521 -12.33 -17.08 -9.57
C SER A 521 -12.75 -16.72 -8.14
N PRO A 522 -13.56 -17.55 -7.46
CA PRO A 522 -13.78 -17.40 -6.03
C PRO A 522 -12.46 -17.44 -5.26
N LEU A 523 -12.33 -16.58 -4.25
CA LEU A 523 -11.19 -16.59 -3.34
C LEU A 523 -11.55 -17.48 -2.13
N PRO A 524 -10.92 -18.65 -1.95
CA PRO A 524 -11.26 -19.57 -0.87
C PRO A 524 -10.95 -19.03 0.53
#